data_AF-I4C8Y8-F1
#
_entry.id   AF-I4C8Y8-F1
#
_cell.length_a   1.000
_cell.length_b   1.000
_cell.length_c   1.000
_cell.angle_alpha   90.00
_cell.angle_beta   90.00
_cell.angle_gamma   90.00
#
_symmetry.space_group_name_H-M   'P 1'
#
loop_
_entity.id
_entity.type
_entity.pdbx_description
1 polymer ?
#
loop_
_entity_poly.entity_id
_entity_poly.type
_entity_poly.pdbx_seq_one_letter_code
_entity_poly.pdbx_strand_id
1 'polypeptide(L)'
;MKDEAAHDPKYSTFVKRLTSFKKRKTKYSKGETDEQFCSRLGISLSKFRSWKYKSVEPDVISALVLADRLDVKLEWLIAGRGHEVEFLNGEGLRVTRIPREPLEIVEEIGAEEMATKKAKTS
;
A
#
# COMPACT_ATOMS: atom_id res chain seq x y z
N MET A 1 19.43 -9.34 -15.83
CA MET A 1 19.55 -7.93 -15.39
C MET A 1 18.37 -7.63 -14.49
N LYS A 2 18.61 -7.35 -13.20
CA LYS A 2 17.61 -6.72 -12.35
C LYS A 2 17.69 -5.24 -12.69
N ASP A 3 16.86 -4.77 -13.62
CA ASP A 3 16.65 -3.32 -13.73
C ASP A 3 16.12 -2.88 -12.37
N GLU A 4 16.85 -2.00 -11.69
CA GLU A 4 16.36 -1.38 -10.47
C GLU A 4 15.02 -0.77 -10.82
N ALA A 5 13.96 -1.32 -10.27
CA ALA A 5 12.60 -1.00 -10.69
C ALA A 5 12.26 0.50 -10.50
N ALA A 6 13.12 1.28 -9.83
CA ALA A 6 13.06 2.72 -9.61
C ALA A 6 12.61 3.57 -10.82
N HIS A 7 12.71 3.06 -12.05
CA HIS A 7 12.31 3.79 -13.27
C HIS A 7 11.05 3.26 -13.98
N ASP A 8 10.13 2.54 -13.31
CA ASP A 8 8.82 2.24 -13.92
C ASP A 8 8.02 3.53 -14.20
N PRO A 9 7.73 3.89 -15.48
CA PRO A 9 6.92 5.07 -15.80
C PRO A 9 5.53 5.01 -15.18
N LYS A 10 5.01 3.80 -14.89
CA LYS A 10 3.73 3.58 -14.21
C LYS A 10 3.77 4.00 -12.74
N TYR A 11 4.93 3.97 -12.10
CA TYR A 11 5.13 4.26 -10.68
C TYR A 11 6.11 5.42 -10.46
N SER A 12 6.33 6.27 -11.48
CA SER A 12 7.40 7.27 -11.46
C SER A 12 7.18 8.43 -10.47
N THR A 13 5.96 8.62 -9.97
CA THR A 13 5.64 9.70 -9.01
C THR A 13 4.79 9.18 -7.87
N PHE A 14 4.76 9.91 -6.75
CA PHE A 14 3.91 9.60 -5.60
C PHE A 14 2.45 9.43 -6.03
N VAL A 15 1.92 10.37 -6.82
CA VAL A 15 0.54 10.33 -7.32
C VAL A 15 0.29 9.10 -8.17
N LYS A 16 1.23 8.71 -9.05
CA LYS A 16 1.09 7.51 -9.87
C LYS A 16 1.06 6.23 -9.02
N ARG A 17 1.91 6.15 -8.00
CA ARG A 17 1.90 5.06 -7.01
C ARG A 17 0.59 5.01 -6.24
N LEU A 18 0.14 6.14 -5.69
CA LEU A 18 -1.12 6.25 -4.97
C LEU A 18 -2.32 5.88 -5.87
N THR A 19 -2.40 6.42 -7.08
CA THR A 19 -3.52 6.15 -8.01
C THR A 19 -3.53 4.75 -8.58
N SER A 20 -2.44 3.99 -8.45
CA SER A 20 -2.41 2.58 -8.85
C SER A 20 -3.37 1.70 -8.04
N PHE A 21 -3.76 2.14 -6.84
CA PHE A 21 -4.74 1.49 -5.96
C PHE A 21 -6.20 1.85 -6.27
N LYS A 22 -6.44 2.73 -7.25
CA LYS A 22 -7.81 3.02 -7.70
C LYS A 22 -8.39 1.84 -8.45
N LYS A 23 -9.64 1.48 -8.17
CA LYS A 23 -10.33 0.44 -8.96
C LYS A 23 -10.45 0.90 -10.41
N ARG A 24 -9.93 0.09 -11.34
CA ARG A 24 -9.97 0.39 -12.78
C ARG A 24 -11.36 0.10 -13.34
N LYS A 25 -11.74 0.87 -14.36
CA LYS A 25 -12.94 0.58 -15.15
C LYS A 25 -12.76 -0.75 -15.87
N THR A 26 -13.75 -1.62 -15.77
CA THR A 26 -13.81 -2.86 -16.53
C THR A 26 -15.00 -2.82 -17.50
N LYS A 27 -15.17 -3.85 -18.34
CA LYS A 27 -16.37 -4.01 -19.18
C LYS A 27 -17.67 -4.00 -18.36
N TYR A 28 -17.60 -4.45 -17.10
CA TYR A 28 -18.77 -4.68 -16.24
C TYR A 28 -18.88 -3.71 -15.06
N SER A 29 -17.89 -2.84 -14.84
CA SER A 29 -17.89 -1.92 -13.69
C SER A 29 -17.30 -0.56 -14.04
N LYS A 30 -17.92 0.48 -13.49
CA LYS A 30 -17.33 1.82 -13.53
C LYS A 30 -16.08 1.84 -12.65
N GLY A 31 -15.04 2.51 -13.13
CA GLY A 31 -13.85 2.77 -12.32
C GLY A 31 -14.19 3.68 -11.14
N GLU A 32 -13.35 3.66 -10.13
CA GLU A 32 -13.51 4.48 -8.93
C GLU A 32 -13.28 5.96 -9.23
N THR A 33 -14.23 6.82 -8.85
CA THR A 33 -14.05 8.28 -8.97
C THR A 33 -12.99 8.78 -7.98
N ASP A 34 -12.51 10.00 -8.16
CA ASP A 34 -11.55 10.59 -7.21
C ASP A 34 -12.22 10.75 -5.82
N GLU A 35 -13.51 11.08 -5.77
CA GLU A 35 -14.30 11.22 -4.55
C GLU A 35 -14.43 9.88 -3.81
N GLN A 36 -14.78 8.81 -4.53
CA GLN A 36 -14.89 7.47 -3.96
C GLN A 36 -13.55 6.97 -3.41
N PHE A 37 -12.47 7.18 -4.17
CA PHE A 37 -11.12 6.81 -3.79
C PHE A 37 -10.67 7.56 -2.53
N CYS A 38 -10.91 8.88 -2.48
CA CYS A 38 -10.56 9.72 -1.34
C CYS A 38 -11.36 9.32 -0.10
N SER A 39 -12.66 9.07 -0.26
CA SER A 39 -13.55 8.61 0.83
C SER A 39 -13.06 7.29 1.41
N ARG A 40 -12.75 6.29 0.56
CA ARG A 40 -12.19 5.00 1.00
C ARG A 40 -10.87 5.15 1.75
N LEU A 41 -10.02 6.07 1.31
CA LEU A 41 -8.73 6.34 1.96
C LEU A 41 -8.83 7.36 3.10
N GLY A 42 -10.01 7.89 3.41
CA GLY A 42 -10.22 8.94 4.43
C GLY A 42 -9.38 10.19 4.24
N ILE A 43 -9.13 10.58 2.99
CA ILE A 43 -8.40 11.80 2.64
C ILE A 43 -9.34 12.84 2.03
N SER A 44 -9.00 14.12 2.17
CA SER A 44 -9.74 15.19 1.50
C SER A 44 -9.51 15.15 -0.01
N LEU A 45 -10.62 15.26 -0.78
CA LEU A 45 -10.57 15.39 -2.23
C LEU A 45 -9.72 16.60 -2.67
N SER A 46 -9.81 17.72 -1.96
CA SER A 46 -9.02 18.93 -2.27
C SER A 46 -7.52 18.67 -2.11
N LYS A 47 -7.14 17.95 -1.05
CA LYS A 47 -5.76 17.55 -0.78
C LYS A 47 -5.25 16.62 -1.88
N PHE A 48 -6.02 15.59 -2.21
CA PHE A 48 -5.70 14.67 -3.30
C PHE A 48 -5.56 15.35 -4.66
N ARG A 49 -6.47 16.26 -5.01
CA ARG A 49 -6.38 17.04 -6.26
C ARG A 49 -5.16 17.97 -6.28
N SER A 50 -4.76 18.50 -5.14
CA SER A 50 -3.52 19.30 -5.03
C SER A 50 -2.29 18.45 -5.31
N TRP A 51 -2.22 17.24 -4.76
CA TRP A 51 -1.15 16.30 -5.10
C TRP A 51 -1.16 15.94 -6.58
N LYS A 52 -2.34 15.64 -7.13
CA LYS A 52 -2.51 15.15 -8.50
C LYS A 52 -2.22 16.20 -9.58
N TYR A 53 -2.64 17.45 -9.39
CA TYR A 53 -2.63 18.46 -10.46
C TYR A 53 -1.72 19.66 -10.19
N LYS A 54 -1.32 19.90 -8.93
CA LYS A 54 -0.50 21.06 -8.54
C LYS A 54 0.95 20.68 -8.20
N SER A 55 1.34 19.43 -8.43
CA SER A 55 2.66 18.89 -8.05
C SER A 55 3.03 19.14 -6.59
N VAL A 56 2.03 19.24 -5.71
CA VAL A 56 2.24 19.39 -4.27
C VAL A 56 2.58 18.02 -3.69
N GLU A 57 3.66 17.92 -2.92
CA GLU A 57 4.01 16.69 -2.23
C GLU A 57 3.13 16.47 -0.99
N PRO A 58 2.81 15.23 -0.62
CA PRO A 58 2.16 14.94 0.65
C PRO A 58 3.08 15.29 1.82
N ASP A 59 2.50 15.80 2.91
CA ASP A 59 3.21 15.84 4.18
C ASP A 59 3.49 14.41 4.70
N VAL A 60 4.52 14.29 5.54
CA VAL A 60 5.00 13.00 6.09
C VAL A 60 3.88 12.24 6.80
N ILE A 61 3.04 12.93 7.58
CA ILE A 61 1.94 12.32 8.31
C ILE A 61 0.93 11.70 7.35
N SER A 62 0.58 12.41 6.29
CA SER A 62 -0.35 11.90 5.27
C SER A 62 0.24 10.72 4.51
N ALA A 63 1.54 10.76 4.21
CA ALA A 63 2.21 9.65 3.55
C ALA A 63 2.23 8.39 4.44
N LEU A 64 2.49 8.54 5.75
CA LEU A 64 2.42 7.44 6.73
C LEU A 64 1.03 6.83 6.81
N VAL A 65 -0.01 7.65 6.98
CA VAL A 65 -1.40 7.18 7.07
C VAL A 65 -1.81 6.47 5.78
N LEU A 66 -1.37 6.96 4.62
CA LEU A 66 -1.64 6.30 3.35
C LEU A 66 -0.89 4.99 3.18
N ALA A 67 0.37 4.92 3.62
CA ALA A 67 1.18 3.71 3.56
C ALA A 67 0.55 2.58 4.38
N ASP A 68 0.15 2.89 5.62
CA ASP A 68 -0.57 1.99 6.53
C ASP A 68 -1.88 1.48 5.91
N ARG A 69 -2.76 2.40 5.47
CA ARG A 69 -4.06 2.03 4.86
C ARG A 69 -3.95 1.20 3.57
N LEU A 70 -2.83 1.31 2.87
CA LEU A 70 -2.59 0.61 1.61
C LEU A 70 -1.78 -0.67 1.80
N ASP A 71 -1.33 -0.98 3.02
CA ASP A 71 -0.45 -2.10 3.32
C ASP A 71 0.83 -2.07 2.44
N VAL A 72 1.52 -0.93 2.43
CA VAL A 72 2.76 -0.72 1.65
C VAL A 72 3.83 -0.03 2.46
N LYS A 73 5.09 -0.28 2.11
CA LYS A 73 6.21 0.47 2.70
C LYS A 73 6.14 1.95 2.36
N LEU A 74 6.34 2.80 3.38
CA LEU A 74 6.38 4.26 3.20
C LEU A 74 7.40 4.69 2.13
N GLU A 75 8.60 4.10 2.18
CA GLU A 75 9.68 4.41 1.24
C GLU A 75 9.31 4.13 -0.21
N TRP A 76 8.53 3.06 -0.44
CA TRP A 76 8.01 2.78 -1.76
C TRP A 76 6.98 3.81 -2.18
N LEU A 77 6.04 4.16 -1.29
CA LEU A 77 5.00 5.12 -1.63
C LEU A 77 5.58 6.50 -1.97
N ILE A 78 6.56 6.99 -1.20
CA ILE A 78 7.17 8.31 -1.39
C ILE A 78 8.20 8.31 -2.52
N ALA A 79 9.10 7.32 -2.59
CA ALA A 79 10.27 7.37 -3.48
C ALA A 79 10.25 6.28 -4.57
N GLY A 80 9.32 5.33 -4.52
CA GLY A 80 9.31 4.18 -5.42
C GLY A 80 10.41 3.16 -5.13
N ARG A 81 11.06 3.22 -3.95
CA ARG A 81 12.14 2.28 -3.60
C ARG A 81 11.62 0.90 -3.24
N GLY A 82 12.42 -0.13 -3.52
CA GLY A 82 12.17 -1.50 -3.04
C GLY A 82 11.06 -2.28 -3.76
N HIS A 83 10.56 -1.81 -4.91
CA HIS A 83 9.73 -2.67 -5.75
C HIS A 83 10.58 -3.54 -6.67
N GLU A 84 10.04 -4.70 -7.01
CA GLU A 84 10.69 -5.64 -7.92
C GLU A 84 9.85 -5.82 -9.16
N VAL A 85 10.52 -5.99 -10.30
CA VAL A 85 9.88 -6.22 -11.59
C VAL A 85 10.41 -7.54 -12.14
N GLU A 86 9.50 -8.45 -12.41
CA GLU A 86 9.81 -9.72 -13.06
C GLU A 86 9.16 -9.74 -14.45
N PHE A 87 9.95 -10.06 -15.47
CA PHE A 87 9.46 -10.28 -16.83
C PHE A 87 9.20 -11.76 -17.02
N LEU A 88 7.95 -12.13 -17.32
CA LEU A 88 7.60 -13.52 -17.59
C LEU A 88 7.88 -13.86 -19.06
N ASN A 89 8.74 -14.87 -19.24
CA ASN A 89 8.88 -15.73 -20.42
C ASN A 89 8.83 -15.05 -21.81
N GLY A 90 9.55 -13.95 -22.03
CA GLY A 90 9.75 -13.40 -23.39
C GLY A 90 8.51 -12.79 -24.06
N GLU A 91 7.33 -12.86 -23.42
CA GLU A 91 6.06 -12.36 -23.96
C GLU A 91 5.77 -10.89 -23.59
N GLY A 92 6.76 -10.18 -23.03
CA GLY A 92 6.59 -8.79 -22.60
C GLY A 92 5.65 -8.62 -21.40
N LEU A 93 5.24 -9.72 -20.75
CA LEU A 93 4.41 -9.68 -19.55
C LEU A 93 5.27 -9.24 -18.34
N ARG A 94 4.79 -8.23 -17.62
CA ARG A 94 5.52 -7.59 -16.51
C ARG A 94 4.74 -7.75 -15.19
N VAL A 95 5.37 -8.39 -14.22
CA VAL A 95 4.87 -8.49 -12.83
C VAL A 95 5.61 -7.46 -11.99
N THR A 96 4.87 -6.62 -11.26
CA THR A 96 5.44 -5.69 -10.29
C THR A 96 5.08 -6.12 -8.88
N ARG A 97 6.07 -6.37 -8.03
CA ARG A 97 5.91 -6.66 -6.61
C ARG A 97 6.06 -5.35 -5.83
N ILE A 98 4.96 -4.92 -5.20
CA ILE A 98 4.93 -3.75 -4.32
C ILE A 98 5.34 -4.20 -2.91
N PRO A 99 6.36 -3.59 -2.29
CA PRO A 99 6.81 -3.99 -0.97
C PRO A 99 5.76 -3.59 0.09
N ARG A 100 5.47 -4.53 0.98
CA ARG A 100 4.51 -4.38 2.08
C ARG A 100 5.22 -4.19 3.41
N GLU A 101 4.51 -3.63 4.38
CA GLU A 101 4.98 -3.66 5.76
C GLU A 101 4.93 -5.12 6.26
N PRO A 102 5.94 -5.58 7.01
CA PRO A 102 5.91 -6.91 7.59
C PRO A 102 4.72 -7.00 8.57
N LEU A 103 3.92 -8.05 8.45
CA LEU A 103 2.87 -8.32 9.43
C LEU A 103 3.54 -8.64 10.77
N GLU A 104 3.26 -7.85 11.79
CA GLU A 104 3.60 -8.23 13.16
C GLU A 104 2.71 -9.40 13.57
N ILE A 105 3.29 -10.60 13.68
CA ILE A 105 2.61 -11.75 14.24
C ILE A 105 2.54 -11.51 15.75
N VAL A 106 1.38 -11.10 16.24
CA VAL A 106 1.12 -11.04 17.69
C VAL A 106 0.87 -12.48 18.13
N GLU A 107 1.88 -13.12 18.73
CA GLU A 107 1.68 -14.39 19.42
C GLU A 107 0.79 -14.15 20.64
N GLU A 108 -0.48 -14.53 20.52
CA GLU A 108 -1.45 -14.52 21.62
C GLU A 108 -1.02 -15.59 22.63
N ILE A 109 -0.24 -15.21 23.64
CA ILE A 109 0.15 -16.11 24.73
C ILE A 109 -1.13 -16.44 25.52
N GLY A 110 -1.74 -17.57 25.17
CA GLY A 110 -2.95 -18.08 25.80
C GLY A 110 -2.76 -18.19 27.31
N ALA A 111 -3.53 -17.39 28.06
CA ALA A 111 -3.57 -17.36 29.52
C ALA A 111 -4.29 -18.59 30.12
N GLU A 112 -3.99 -19.81 29.65
CA GLU A 112 -4.61 -21.05 30.17
C GLU A 112 -3.82 -21.69 31.33
N GLU A 113 -2.66 -21.17 31.73
CA GLU A 113 -1.85 -21.76 32.82
C GLU A 113 -2.23 -21.29 34.25
N MET A 114 -3.27 -20.46 34.44
CA MET A 114 -3.69 -20.00 35.77
C MET A 114 -4.89 -20.74 36.40
N ALA A 115 -5.49 -21.72 35.73
CA ALA A 115 -6.61 -22.49 36.27
C ALA A 115 -6.21 -23.80 36.98
N THR A 116 -5.06 -24.40 36.63
CA THR A 116 -4.65 -25.71 37.17
C THR A 116 -3.88 -25.66 38.48
N LYS A 117 -3.43 -24.47 38.94
CA LYS A 117 -2.75 -24.32 40.25
C LYS A 117 -3.69 -24.15 41.44
N LYS A 118 -4.97 -23.78 41.24
CA LYS A 118 -5.95 -23.66 42.34
C LYS A 118 -6.63 -24.99 42.71
N ALA A 119 -6.52 -26.03 41.90
CA ALA A 119 -7.14 -27.34 42.18
C ALA A 119 -6.23 -28.34 42.92
N LYS A 120 -4.97 -27.99 43.19
CA LYS A 120 -4.01 -28.85 43.93
C LYS A 120 -3.68 -28.39 45.35
N THR A 121 -4.26 -27.27 45.81
CA THR A 121 -4.07 -26.77 47.17
C THR A 121 -5.36 -26.19 47.73
N SER A 122 -6.35 -27.03 48.04
CA SER A 122 -7.30 -26.92 49.16
C SER A 122 -8.47 -27.88 48.96
#